data_AF-A0A0A8H1B6-F1
#
_entry.id   AF-A0A0A8H1B6-F1
#
_cell.length_a   1.000
_cell.length_b   1.000
_cell.length_c   1.000
_cell.angle_alpha   90.00
_cell.angle_beta   90.00
_cell.angle_gamma   90.00
#
_symmetry.space_group_name_H-M   'P 1'
#
loop_
_entity.id
_entity.type
_entity.pdbx_description
1 polymer ?
#
loop_
_entity_poly.entity_id
_entity_poly.type
_entity_poly.pdbx_seq_one_letter_code
_entity_poly.pdbx_strand_id
1 'polypeptide(L)'
;MKIIIMYHYVRNSSNKLPYFRYLSLENFKKQLDFLEDKFRMNHEIRFYKDNEYELLKNYIKTQWKQDHIFVKSKTVLDFQHFDTNHQRYNFLVAYNTNTKEFDGILGFILQSQYDINFKDINVWTSLWSAKKQYPSLGLKLYKHLVDVLNIKHTSSTGISEFSQKIVSLFGYNKNR
;
A
#
# COMPACT_ATOMS: atom_id res chain seq x y z
N MET A 1 29.47 17.88 -13.52
CA MET A 1 28.30 17.06 -13.16
C MET A 1 27.33 17.96 -12.40
N LYS A 2 26.15 18.29 -12.95
CA LYS A 2 25.17 19.19 -12.29
C LYS A 2 24.19 18.34 -11.48
N ILE A 3 24.28 18.40 -10.15
CA ILE A 3 23.25 17.91 -9.26
C ILE A 3 22.18 19.01 -9.18
N ILE A 4 20.98 18.74 -9.69
CA ILE A 4 19.83 19.64 -9.60
C ILE A 4 18.93 19.08 -8.50
N ILE A 5 18.87 19.76 -7.37
CA ILE A 5 17.90 19.45 -6.30
C ILE A 5 16.71 20.38 -6.52
N MET A 6 15.59 19.83 -6.97
CA MET A 6 14.34 20.58 -7.13
C MET A 6 13.48 20.41 -5.87
N TYR A 7 13.63 21.34 -4.92
CA TYR A 7 12.74 21.45 -3.77
C TYR A 7 11.34 21.90 -4.24
N HIS A 8 10.38 20.98 -4.28
CA HIS A 8 8.98 21.34 -4.50
C HIS A 8 8.34 21.74 -3.18
N TYR A 9 8.32 23.05 -2.90
CA TYR A 9 7.48 23.58 -1.83
C TYR A 9 6.07 23.80 -2.38
N VAL A 10 5.13 22.94 -1.99
CA VAL A 10 3.71 23.11 -2.28
C VAL A 10 3.14 24.12 -1.29
N ARG A 11 2.70 25.29 -1.77
CA ARG A 11 2.06 26.33 -0.97
C ARG A 11 1.00 27.07 -1.78
N ASN A 12 0.09 27.74 -1.07
CA ASN A 12 -0.84 28.68 -1.70
C ASN A 12 -0.07 29.85 -2.34
N SER A 13 -0.54 30.30 -3.50
CA SER A 13 0.03 31.44 -4.23
C SER A 13 -0.04 32.70 -3.38
N SER A 14 1.01 33.51 -3.39
CA SER A 14 1.05 34.79 -2.66
C SER A 14 1.48 35.91 -3.58
N ASN A 15 0.70 37.00 -3.59
CA ASN A 15 1.01 38.22 -4.34
C ASN A 15 2.28 38.93 -3.84
N LYS A 16 2.81 38.54 -2.68
CA LYS A 16 4.04 39.11 -2.09
C LYS A 16 5.34 38.63 -2.77
N LEU A 17 5.26 37.68 -3.70
CA LEU A 17 6.41 37.07 -4.36
C LEU A 17 6.12 36.86 -5.87
N PRO A 18 6.01 37.94 -6.65
CA PRO A 18 5.50 37.91 -8.03
C PRO A 18 6.42 37.18 -9.02
N TYR A 19 7.70 37.02 -8.71
CA TYR A 19 8.68 36.35 -9.58
C TYR A 19 8.99 34.90 -9.14
N PHE A 20 8.42 34.44 -8.03
CA PHE A 20 8.60 33.07 -7.58
C PHE A 20 7.69 32.16 -8.40
N ARG A 21 8.26 31.23 -9.18
CA ARG A 21 7.49 30.30 -9.99
C ARG A 21 6.96 29.18 -9.09
N TYR A 22 5.65 29.15 -8.91
CA TYR A 22 4.98 28.06 -8.20
C TYR A 22 4.51 27.00 -9.20
N LEU A 23 4.61 25.74 -8.81
CA LEU A 23 3.78 24.71 -9.41
C LEU A 23 2.43 24.74 -8.68
N SER A 24 1.37 25.17 -9.36
CA SER A 24 0.03 25.11 -8.76
C SER A 24 -0.32 23.65 -8.42
N LEU A 25 -1.12 23.45 -7.37
CA LEU A 25 -1.61 22.11 -7.00
C LEU A 25 -2.30 21.42 -8.18
N GLU A 26 -3.03 22.18 -8.99
CA GLU A 26 -3.71 21.67 -10.19
C GLU A 26 -2.71 21.20 -11.25
N ASN A 27 -1.65 21.98 -11.52
CA ASN A 27 -0.63 21.58 -12.49
C ASN A 27 0.22 20.41 -11.98
N PHE A 28 0.47 20.33 -10.67
CA PHE A 28 1.12 19.17 -10.06
C PHE A 28 0.26 17.90 -10.21
N LYS A 29 -1.05 17.98 -9.95
CA LYS A 29 -1.98 16.88 -10.20
C LYS A 29 -1.95 16.44 -11.67
N LYS A 30 -2.06 17.38 -12.62
CA LYS A 30 -1.96 17.07 -14.06
C LYS A 30 -0.63 16.41 -14.44
N GLN A 31 0.47 16.81 -13.80
CA GLN A 31 1.77 16.14 -13.99
C GLN A 31 1.76 14.72 -13.43
N LEU A 32 1.19 14.49 -12.24
CA LEU A 32 1.04 13.15 -11.69
C LEU A 32 0.16 12.27 -12.57
N ASP A 33 -0.99 12.78 -13.02
CA ASP A 33 -1.91 12.06 -13.92
C ASP A 33 -1.21 11.70 -15.23
N PHE A 34 -0.48 12.65 -15.84
CA PHE A 34 0.33 12.39 -17.04
C PHE A 34 1.40 11.33 -16.80
N LEU A 35 2.07 11.33 -15.64
CA LEU A 35 3.07 10.31 -15.31
C LEU A 35 2.40 8.95 -15.10
N GLU A 36 1.25 8.88 -14.42
CA GLU A 36 0.50 7.65 -14.23
C GLU A 36 0.05 7.04 -15.56
N ASP A 37 -0.52 7.85 -16.45
CA ASP A 37 -0.93 7.44 -17.79
C ASP A 37 0.27 7.02 -18.66
N LYS A 38 1.31 7.87 -18.72
CA LYS A 38 2.49 7.63 -19.55
C LYS A 38 3.27 6.38 -19.12
N PHE A 39 3.31 6.09 -17.81
CA PHE A 39 3.98 4.91 -17.26
C PHE A 39 3.04 3.71 -17.07
N ARG A 40 1.81 3.76 -17.61
CA ARG A 40 0.84 2.65 -17.61
C ARG A 40 0.50 2.13 -16.22
N MET A 41 0.26 3.03 -15.27
CA MET A 41 -0.13 2.70 -13.90
C MET A 41 -1.62 2.34 -13.82
N ASN A 42 -2.10 1.43 -14.67
CA ASN A 42 -3.49 0.95 -14.66
C ASN A 42 -3.68 -0.09 -13.55
N HIS A 43 -3.52 0.36 -12.31
CA HIS A 43 -3.69 -0.47 -11.11
C HIS A 43 -4.98 -0.13 -10.41
N GLU A 44 -5.86 -1.10 -10.33
CA GLU A 44 -6.99 -1.04 -9.41
C GLU A 44 -6.48 -1.40 -8.02
N ILE A 45 -6.57 -0.47 -7.07
CA ILE A 45 -6.33 -0.74 -5.65
C ILE A 45 -7.65 -1.18 -5.03
N ARG A 46 -7.72 -2.43 -4.59
CA ARG A 46 -8.95 -3.01 -4.03
C ARG A 46 -8.66 -4.15 -3.08
N PHE A 47 -9.70 -4.63 -2.39
CA PHE A 47 -9.64 -5.91 -1.71
C PHE A 47 -9.39 -7.07 -2.69
N TYR A 48 -8.59 -8.02 -2.22
CA TYR A 48 -8.47 -9.35 -2.82
C TYR A 48 -9.85 -10.01 -2.92
N LYS A 49 -10.09 -10.76 -4.02
CA LYS A 49 -11.32 -11.54 -4.19
C LYS A 49 -11.06 -13.02 -3.92
N ASP A 50 -12.02 -13.70 -3.33
CA ASP A 50 -11.90 -15.09 -2.87
C ASP A 50 -11.45 -16.09 -3.96
N ASN A 51 -11.77 -15.81 -5.22
CA ASN A 51 -11.38 -16.63 -6.37
C ASN A 51 -10.00 -16.28 -6.97
N GLU A 52 -9.19 -15.45 -6.31
CA GLU A 52 -7.88 -15.00 -6.82
C GLU A 52 -6.69 -15.65 -6.10
N TYR A 53 -6.89 -16.77 -5.40
CA TYR A 53 -5.85 -17.40 -4.57
C TYR A 53 -4.58 -17.71 -5.37
N GLU A 54 -4.71 -18.24 -6.59
CA GLU A 54 -3.54 -18.56 -7.42
C GLU A 54 -2.77 -17.30 -7.87
N LEU A 55 -3.43 -16.14 -8.03
CA LEU A 55 -2.73 -14.87 -8.29
C LEU A 55 -1.92 -14.42 -7.08
N LEU A 56 -2.51 -14.49 -5.87
CA LEU A 56 -1.82 -14.14 -4.62
C LEU A 56 -0.64 -15.08 -4.36
N LYS A 57 -0.86 -16.38 -4.51
CA LYS A 57 0.16 -17.41 -4.37
C LYS A 57 1.32 -17.22 -5.36
N ASN A 58 1.03 -16.96 -6.63
CA ASN A 58 2.06 -16.68 -7.63
C ASN A 58 2.85 -15.41 -7.32
N TYR A 59 2.17 -14.36 -6.85
CA TYR A 59 2.85 -13.15 -6.41
C TYR A 59 3.81 -13.42 -5.24
N ILE A 60 3.33 -14.05 -4.16
CA ILE A 60 4.16 -14.35 -2.98
C ILE A 60 5.35 -15.23 -3.39
N LYS A 61 5.11 -16.26 -4.21
CA LYS A 61 6.15 -17.18 -4.68
C LYS A 61 7.25 -16.45 -5.46
N THR A 62 6.89 -15.51 -6.33
CA THR A 62 7.84 -14.88 -7.27
C THR A 62 8.44 -13.58 -6.78
N GLN A 63 7.70 -12.79 -5.98
CA GLN A 63 8.09 -11.46 -5.54
C GLN A 63 8.51 -11.39 -4.07
N TRP A 64 8.14 -12.38 -3.25
CA TRP A 64 8.43 -12.37 -1.81
C TRP A 64 9.34 -13.52 -1.38
N LYS A 65 8.82 -14.76 -1.40
CA LYS A 65 9.56 -15.97 -1.03
C LYS A 65 8.88 -17.20 -1.63
N GLN A 66 9.63 -17.96 -2.42
CA GLN A 66 9.14 -19.16 -3.11
C GLN A 66 8.50 -20.18 -2.14
N ASP A 67 9.13 -20.40 -0.99
CA ASP A 67 8.72 -21.40 0.00
C ASP A 67 7.90 -20.82 1.17
N HIS A 68 7.22 -19.69 0.95
CA HIS A 68 6.38 -19.08 1.97
C HIS A 68 5.25 -20.02 2.42
N ILE A 69 4.87 -19.97 3.70
CA ILE A 69 3.83 -20.87 4.24
C ILE A 69 2.48 -20.71 3.52
N PHE A 70 2.11 -19.50 3.13
CA PHE A 70 0.90 -19.24 2.33
C PHE A 70 0.98 -19.74 0.88
N VAL A 71 2.17 -20.03 0.36
CA VAL A 71 2.31 -20.72 -0.95
C VAL A 71 2.05 -22.22 -0.78
N LYS A 72 2.39 -22.76 0.40
CA LYS A 72 2.30 -24.20 0.73
C LYS A 72 0.94 -24.61 1.29
N SER A 73 0.24 -23.71 1.99
CA SER A 73 -1.02 -24.02 2.67
C SER A 73 -2.02 -22.87 2.59
N LYS A 74 -3.12 -23.11 1.86
CA LYS A 74 -4.28 -22.22 1.85
C LYS A 74 -4.95 -22.18 3.23
N THR A 75 -5.02 -23.30 3.94
CA THR A 75 -5.60 -23.38 5.29
C THR A 75 -4.95 -22.40 6.27
N VAL A 76 -3.62 -22.20 6.19
CA VAL A 76 -2.92 -21.24 7.04
C VAL A 76 -3.21 -19.79 6.61
N LEU A 77 -3.33 -19.54 5.31
CA LEU A 77 -3.79 -18.24 4.80
C LEU A 77 -5.21 -17.93 5.30
N ASP A 78 -6.12 -18.90 5.21
CA ASP A 78 -7.51 -18.79 5.64
C ASP A 78 -7.58 -18.48 7.13
N PHE A 79 -6.86 -19.26 7.96
CA PHE A 79 -6.81 -19.04 9.41
C PHE A 79 -6.37 -17.62 9.78
N GLN A 80 -5.34 -17.10 9.11
CA GLN A 80 -4.74 -15.83 9.49
C GLN A 80 -5.44 -14.61 8.88
N HIS A 81 -5.99 -14.75 7.67
CA HIS A 81 -6.45 -13.61 6.87
C HIS A 81 -7.91 -13.66 6.43
N PHE A 82 -8.61 -14.80 6.56
CA PHE A 82 -10.04 -14.83 6.25
C PHE A 82 -10.84 -14.21 7.40
N ASP A 83 -11.50 -13.10 7.08
CA ASP A 83 -12.35 -12.35 7.98
C ASP A 83 -13.78 -12.88 7.90
N THR A 84 -14.19 -13.61 8.93
CA THR A 84 -15.54 -14.17 9.01
C THR A 84 -16.62 -13.09 9.21
N ASN A 85 -16.28 -11.95 9.80
CA ASN A 85 -17.25 -10.88 10.05
C ASN A 85 -17.59 -10.15 8.74
N HIS A 86 -16.59 -9.93 7.88
CA HIS A 86 -16.74 -9.23 6.61
C HIS A 86 -16.81 -10.15 5.39
N GLN A 87 -16.68 -11.47 5.57
CA GLN A 87 -16.70 -12.48 4.51
C GLN A 87 -15.73 -12.16 3.36
N ARG A 88 -14.47 -11.88 3.72
CA ARG A 88 -13.41 -11.53 2.77
C ARG A 88 -12.04 -11.91 3.31
N TYR A 89 -11.03 -11.97 2.46
CA TYR A 89 -9.65 -11.96 2.94
C TYR A 89 -9.17 -10.54 3.18
N ASN A 90 -8.49 -10.35 4.30
CA ASN A 90 -7.86 -9.10 4.70
C ASN A 90 -6.53 -8.89 3.95
N PHE A 91 -6.68 -8.71 2.63
CA PHE A 91 -5.62 -8.34 1.70
C PHE A 91 -6.11 -7.20 0.80
N LEU A 92 -5.26 -6.20 0.61
CA LEU A 92 -5.36 -5.27 -0.50
C LEU A 92 -4.38 -5.69 -1.60
N VAL A 93 -4.81 -5.51 -2.85
CA VAL A 93 -4.03 -5.83 -4.04
C VAL A 93 -3.98 -4.64 -4.98
N ALA A 94 -2.85 -4.44 -5.64
CA ALA A 94 -2.70 -3.56 -6.79
C ALA A 94 -2.83 -4.42 -8.05
N TYR A 95 -4.06 -4.54 -8.53
CA TYR A 95 -4.40 -5.37 -9.67
C TYR A 95 -4.15 -4.64 -10.98
N ASN A 96 -3.24 -5.15 -11.79
CA ASN A 96 -2.93 -4.57 -13.09
C ASN A 96 -3.99 -4.98 -14.11
N THR A 97 -4.80 -4.02 -14.56
CA THR A 97 -5.93 -4.32 -15.44
C THR A 97 -5.50 -4.73 -16.84
N ASN A 98 -4.24 -4.45 -17.24
CA ASN A 98 -3.68 -4.85 -18.53
C ASN A 98 -3.14 -6.28 -18.49
N THR A 99 -2.31 -6.61 -17.48
CA THR A 99 -1.67 -7.94 -17.38
C THR A 99 -2.54 -8.97 -16.67
N LYS A 100 -3.57 -8.53 -15.95
CA LYS A 100 -4.43 -9.36 -15.09
C LYS A 100 -3.67 -10.03 -13.94
N GLU A 101 -2.54 -9.45 -13.53
CA GLU A 101 -1.72 -9.90 -12.40
C GLU A 101 -1.76 -8.92 -11.23
N PHE A 102 -1.27 -9.37 -10.07
CA PHE A 102 -0.93 -8.47 -8.98
C PHE A 102 0.48 -7.90 -9.18
N ASP A 103 0.58 -6.59 -8.97
CA ASP A 103 1.87 -5.88 -8.96
C ASP A 103 2.23 -5.35 -7.57
N GLY A 104 1.31 -5.46 -6.60
CA GLY A 104 1.55 -5.20 -5.20
C GLY A 104 0.49 -5.85 -4.33
N ILE A 105 0.86 -6.18 -3.09
CA ILE A 105 -0.02 -6.77 -2.08
C ILE A 105 0.23 -6.11 -0.72
N LEU A 106 -0.80 -6.09 0.11
CA LEU A 106 -0.72 -5.72 1.52
C LEU A 106 -1.71 -6.58 2.29
N GLY A 107 -1.19 -7.55 3.04
CA GLY A 107 -1.97 -8.31 4.01
C GLY A 107 -2.17 -7.51 5.28
N PHE A 108 -3.29 -7.73 5.95
CA PHE A 108 -3.52 -7.20 7.28
C PHE A 108 -4.39 -8.16 8.08
N ILE A 109 -4.41 -7.94 9.39
CA ILE A 109 -5.14 -8.76 10.35
C ILE A 109 -5.87 -7.81 11.28
N LEU A 110 -7.17 -8.08 11.46
CA LEU A 110 -8.04 -7.35 12.36
C LEU A 110 -8.00 -7.97 13.74
N GLN A 111 -8.05 -7.15 14.80
CA GLN A 111 -8.07 -7.67 16.16
C GLN A 111 -9.41 -8.32 16.50
N SER A 112 -10.50 -7.82 15.91
CA SER A 112 -11.84 -8.38 16.05
C SER A 112 -11.95 -9.85 15.61
N GLN A 113 -10.99 -10.34 14.80
CA GLN A 113 -10.90 -11.75 14.40
C GLN A 113 -10.52 -12.68 15.57
N TYR A 114 -9.83 -12.17 16.59
CA TYR A 114 -9.37 -12.97 17.74
C TYR A 114 -10.05 -12.61 19.06
N ASP A 115 -10.63 -11.42 19.16
CA ASP A 115 -11.48 -11.04 20.29
C ASP A 115 -12.51 -9.98 19.86
N ILE A 116 -13.79 -10.37 19.95
CA ILE A 116 -14.95 -9.58 19.51
C ILE A 116 -15.11 -8.24 20.21
N ASN A 117 -14.46 -8.04 21.36
CA ASN A 117 -14.53 -6.80 22.13
C ASN A 117 -13.59 -5.71 21.59
N PHE A 118 -12.66 -6.04 20.69
CA PHE A 118 -11.75 -5.06 20.09
C PHE A 118 -12.38 -4.32 18.92
N LYS A 119 -12.01 -3.04 18.81
CA LYS A 119 -12.33 -2.21 17.65
C LYS A 119 -11.18 -2.29 16.64
N ASP A 120 -11.53 -2.37 15.37
CA ASP A 120 -10.59 -2.43 14.24
C ASP A 120 -9.96 -1.08 13.88
N ILE A 121 -9.73 -0.23 14.90
CA ILE A 121 -8.93 1.00 14.77
C ILE A 121 -7.42 0.69 14.77
N ASN A 122 -7.05 -0.51 15.20
CA ASN A 122 -5.68 -1.03 15.24
C ASN A 122 -5.58 -2.24 14.31
N VAL A 123 -4.71 -2.18 13.31
CA VAL A 123 -4.52 -3.29 12.36
C VAL A 123 -3.08 -3.79 12.36
N TRP A 124 -2.92 -5.10 12.25
CA TRP A 124 -1.61 -5.71 12.10
C TRP A 124 -1.32 -5.91 10.62
N THR A 125 -0.41 -5.12 10.06
CA THR A 125 -0.03 -5.26 8.65
C THR A 125 1.00 -6.36 8.47
N SER A 126 0.92 -7.05 7.34
CA SER A 126 1.76 -8.19 6.99
C SER A 126 1.92 -8.25 5.47
N LEU A 127 2.96 -8.94 4.98
CA LEU A 127 3.22 -9.12 3.54
C LEU A 127 2.99 -7.85 2.71
N TRP A 128 3.66 -6.77 3.09
CA TRP A 128 3.59 -5.50 2.37
C TRP A 128 4.67 -5.44 1.30
N SER A 129 4.27 -5.51 0.03
CA SER A 129 5.19 -5.60 -1.10
C SER A 129 4.63 -4.99 -2.38
N ALA A 130 5.51 -4.45 -3.22
CA ALA A 130 5.22 -4.03 -4.58
C ALA A 130 6.38 -4.41 -5.51
N LYS A 131 6.09 -4.71 -6.79
CA LYS A 131 7.14 -4.97 -7.79
C LYS A 131 7.98 -3.71 -7.95
N LYS A 132 9.30 -3.86 -8.07
CA LYS A 132 10.27 -2.74 -8.09
C LYS A 132 10.00 -1.71 -9.19
N GLN A 133 9.45 -2.14 -10.33
CA GLN A 133 9.09 -1.25 -11.42
C GLN A 133 7.92 -0.29 -11.10
N TYR A 134 7.20 -0.52 -10.00
CA TYR A 134 6.05 0.27 -9.55
C TYR A 134 6.25 0.78 -8.11
N PRO A 135 7.22 1.67 -7.88
CA PRO A 135 7.67 2.05 -6.53
C PRO A 135 6.58 2.75 -5.68
N SER A 136 5.55 3.31 -6.31
CA SER A 136 4.45 3.99 -5.60
C SER A 136 3.35 3.05 -5.08
N LEU A 137 3.22 1.83 -5.61
CA LEU A 137 2.08 0.95 -5.29
C LEU A 137 2.05 0.54 -3.83
N GLY A 138 3.20 0.28 -3.22
CA GLY A 138 3.27 -0.02 -1.78
C GLY A 138 2.66 1.10 -0.94
N LEU A 139 2.95 2.36 -1.30
CA LEU A 139 2.41 3.53 -0.62
C LEU A 139 0.90 3.69 -0.87
N LYS A 140 0.46 3.49 -2.13
CA LYS A 140 -0.96 3.56 -2.50
C LYS A 140 -1.79 2.51 -1.74
N LEU A 141 -1.29 1.28 -1.62
CA LEU A 141 -1.92 0.21 -0.85
C LEU A 141 -2.07 0.59 0.63
N TYR A 142 -0.99 1.07 1.24
CA TYR A 142 -1.02 1.47 2.65
C TYR A 142 -1.97 2.65 2.90
N LYS A 143 -1.93 3.68 2.04
CA LYS A 143 -2.84 4.83 2.13
C LYS A 143 -4.29 4.40 1.97
N HIS A 144 -4.59 3.52 1.01
CA HIS A 144 -5.93 2.99 0.80
C HIS A 144 -6.43 2.19 2.01
N LEU A 145 -5.56 1.40 2.65
CA LEU A 145 -5.89 0.71 3.90
C LEU A 145 -6.31 1.70 5.00
N VAL A 146 -5.51 2.74 5.20
CA VAL A 146 -5.79 3.79 6.20
C VAL A 146 -7.14 4.44 5.95
N ASP A 147 -7.43 4.77 4.69
CA ASP A 147 -8.66 5.46 4.31
C ASP A 147 -9.90 4.58 4.46
N VAL A 148 -9.85 3.33 3.96
CA VAL A 148 -11.02 2.43 3.92
C VAL A 148 -11.39 1.92 5.30
N LEU A 149 -10.41 1.65 6.17
CA LEU A 149 -10.66 1.14 7.52
C LEU A 149 -10.65 2.24 8.58
N ASN A 150 -10.34 3.48 8.22
CA ASN A 150 -10.19 4.61 9.15
C ASN A 150 -9.26 4.26 10.34
N ILE A 151 -8.13 3.59 10.03
CA ILE A 151 -7.22 3.07 11.06
C ILE A 151 -6.50 4.21 11.76
N LYS A 152 -6.32 4.08 13.07
CA LYS A 152 -5.55 5.03 13.89
C LYS A 152 -4.13 4.54 14.14
N HIS A 153 -3.96 3.23 14.24
CA HIS A 153 -2.66 2.63 14.52
C HIS A 153 -2.45 1.39 13.66
N THR A 154 -1.21 1.21 13.22
CA THR A 154 -0.75 -0.03 12.60
C THR A 154 0.35 -0.65 13.44
N SER A 155 0.46 -1.97 13.38
CA SER A 155 1.57 -2.71 13.96
C SER A 155 2.09 -3.70 12.94
N SER A 156 3.41 -3.86 12.87
CA SER A 156 4.06 -4.79 11.96
C SER A 156 5.23 -5.43 12.66
N THR A 157 5.39 -6.74 12.49
CA THR A 157 6.57 -7.48 12.93
C THR A 157 7.52 -7.69 11.76
N GLY A 158 8.83 -7.53 11.98
CA GLY A 158 9.84 -7.78 10.94
C GLY A 158 9.86 -6.74 9.81
N ILE A 159 9.45 -5.50 10.09
CA ILE A 159 9.46 -4.41 9.13
C ILE A 159 10.91 -3.98 8.80
N SER A 160 11.24 -3.92 7.50
CA SER A 160 12.55 -3.46 7.03
C SER A 160 12.84 -2.01 7.44
N GLU A 161 14.11 -1.62 7.54
CA GLU A 161 14.48 -0.23 7.82
C GLU A 161 13.92 0.74 6.77
N PHE A 162 13.86 0.31 5.50
CA PHE A 162 13.27 1.10 4.42
C PHE A 162 11.78 1.35 4.67
N SER A 163 11.03 0.30 5.00
CA SER A 163 9.61 0.40 5.29
C SER A 163 9.32 1.27 6.53
N GLN A 164 10.20 1.25 7.55
CA GLN A 164 10.10 2.15 8.72
C GLN A 164 10.18 3.63 8.31
N LYS A 165 11.10 3.98 7.39
CA LYS A 165 11.20 5.34 6.86
C LYS A 165 9.91 5.76 6.15
N ILE A 166 9.33 4.89 5.33
CA ILE A 166 8.07 5.17 4.63
C ILE A 166 6.92 5.39 5.61
N VAL A 167 6.77 4.54 6.63
CA VAL A 167 5.69 4.65 7.62
C VAL A 167 5.79 5.95 8.43
N SER A 168 7.02 6.45 8.69
CA SER A 168 7.23 7.74 9.35
C SER A 168 6.70 8.95 8.57
N LEU A 169 6.61 8.87 7.24
CA LEU A 169 6.02 9.92 6.41
C LEU A 169 4.52 10.13 6.68
N PHE A 170 3.85 9.13 7.26
CA PHE A 170 2.44 9.21 7.66
C PHE A 170 2.24 9.63 9.12
N GLY A 171 3.31 10.08 9.80
CA GLY A 171 3.24 10.54 11.19
C GLY A 171 3.31 9.41 12.23
N TYR A 172 3.55 8.17 11.83
CA TYR A 172 3.77 7.05 12.74
C TYR A 172 5.22 7.05 13.24
N ASN A 173 5.42 7.00 14.55
CA ASN A 173 6.73 6.86 15.16
C ASN A 173 6.94 5.42 15.64
N LYS A 174 8.20 4.96 15.61
CA LYS A 174 8.56 3.69 16.23
C LYS A 174 8.43 3.86 17.75
N ASN A 175 7.45 3.20 18.36
CA ASN A 175 7.45 3.00 19.80
C ASN A 175 8.62 2.05 20.11
N ARG A 176 9.61 2.55 20.84
CA ARG A 176 10.73 1.76 21.37
C ARG A 176 10.29 1.01 22.61
#